data_AF-A0A957PZK9-F1
#
_entry.id   AF-A0A957PZK9-F1
#
_cell.length_a   1.000
_cell.length_b   1.000
_cell.length_c   1.000
_cell.angle_alpha   90.00
_cell.angle_beta   90.00
_cell.angle_gamma   90.00
#
_symmetry.space_group_name_H-M   'P 1'
#
loop_
_entity.id
_entity.type
_entity.pdbx_description
1 polymer ?
#
loop_
_entity_poly.entity_id
_entity_poly.type
_entity_poly.pdbx_seq_one_letter_code
_entity_poly.pdbx_strand_id
1 'polypeptide(L)' 'MNIIPGPWELVIILVIVAMLFGVGRLPEVFGAVGKGIREFRKESSTAEQNANKKADTSTDQPAAES' A
#
# COMPACT_ATOMS: atom_id res chain seq x y z
N MET A 1 -29.63 -9.90 5.47
CA MET A 1 -29.25 -8.52 5.79
C MET A 1 -28.22 -8.09 4.77
N ASN A 2 -28.65 -7.38 3.72
CA ASN A 2 -27.78 -7.01 2.61
C ASN A 2 -27.09 -5.68 2.99
N ILE A 3 -25.83 -5.79 3.43
CA ILE A 3 -25.03 -4.67 3.95
C ILE A 3 -24.32 -3.91 2.82
N ILE A 4 -24.27 -4.48 1.61
CA ILE A 4 -23.58 -3.87 0.47
C ILE A 4 -24.64 -3.28 -0.47
N PRO A 5 -24.93 -1.97 -0.36
CA PRO A 5 -25.73 -1.28 -1.36
C PRO A 5 -25.10 -1.45 -2.75
N GLY A 6 -25.95 -1.52 -3.77
CA GLY A 6 -25.52 -1.59 -5.16
C GLY A 6 -24.68 -0.38 -5.56
N PRO A 7 -23.97 -0.43 -6.71
CA PRO A 7 -23.13 0.67 -7.18
C PRO A 7 -23.86 2.02 -7.22
N TRP A 8 -25.15 2.00 -7.58
CA TRP A 8 -26.00 3.20 -7.61
C TRP A 8 -26.26 3.83 -6.25
N GLU A 9 -26.53 3.01 -5.23
CA GLU A 9 -26.78 3.48 -3.87
C GLU A 9 -25.49 4.02 -3.23
N LEU A 10 -24.34 3.38 -3.50
CA LEU A 10 -23.03 3.88 -3.06
C LEU A 10 -22.70 5.26 -3.64
N VAL A 11 -23.03 5.51 -4.91
CA VAL A 11 -22.83 6.83 -5.53
C VAL A 11 -23.67 7.90 -4.83
N ILE A 12 -24.92 7.62 -4.48
CA ILE A 12 -25.79 8.56 -3.76
C ILE A 12 -25.19 8.91 -2.39
N ILE A 13 -24.73 7.90 -1.64
CA ILE A 13 -24.09 8.10 -0.33
C ILE A 13 -22.82 8.95 -0.48
N LEU A 14 -21.99 8.64 -1.49
CA LEU A 14 -20.77 9.39 -1.80
C LEU A 14 -21.07 10.87 -2.07
N VAL A 15 -22.13 11.17 -2.81
CA VAL A 15 -22.56 12.55 -3.10
C VAL A 15 -22.98 13.30 -1.83
N ILE A 16 -23.73 12.65 -0.93
CA ILE A 16 -24.12 13.25 0.36
C ILE A 16 -22.89 13.56 1.21
N VAL A 17 -21.96 12.61 1.32
CA VAL A 17 -20.70 12.80 2.05
C VAL A 17 -19.88 13.93 1.41
N ALA A 18 -19.79 13.99 0.08
CA ALA A 18 -19.12 15.06 -0.64
C ALA A 18 -19.78 16.44 -0.44
N MET A 19 -21.09 16.51 -0.23
CA MET A 19 -21.76 17.76 0.15
C MET A 19 -21.40 18.21 1.57
N LEU A 20 -21.29 17.28 2.52
CA LEU A 20 -20.94 17.59 3.91
C LEU A 20 -19.47 18.01 4.08
N PHE A 21 -18.56 17.27 3.45
CA PHE A 21 -17.13 17.51 3.56
C PHE A 21 -16.57 18.43 2.47
N GLY A 22 -17.30 18.61 1.37
CA GLY A 22 -16.85 19.32 0.17
C GLY A 22 -16.10 18.43 -0.82
N VAL A 23 -16.32 18.66 -2.11
CA VAL A 23 -15.74 17.88 -3.22
C VAL A 23 -14.21 17.88 -3.27
N GLY A 24 -13.55 18.87 -2.66
CA GLY A 24 -12.09 18.98 -2.60
C GLY A 24 -11.44 18.27 -1.42
N ARG A 25 -12.15 18.08 -0.29
CA ARG A 25 -11.55 17.57 0.95
C ARG A 25 -11.33 16.06 0.92
N LEU A 26 -12.28 15.29 0.37
CA LEU A 26 -12.14 13.84 0.20
C LEU A 26 -10.86 13.47 -0.58
N PRO A 27 -10.64 13.94 -1.82
CA PRO A 27 -9.47 13.55 -2.60
C PRO A 27 -8.15 14.03 -1.99
N GLU A 28 -8.15 15.18 -1.30
CA GLU A 28 -6.97 15.69 -0.59
C GLU A 28 -6.56 14.74 0.56
N VAL A 29 -7.53 14.33 1.39
CA VAL A 29 -7.30 13.39 2.51
C VAL A 29 -6.93 12.00 2.00
N PHE A 30 -7.66 11.47 1.02
CA PHE A 30 -7.34 10.17 0.41
C PHE A 30 -5.98 10.18 -0.28
N GLY A 31 -5.57 11.30 -0.88
CA GLY A 31 -4.26 11.47 -1.49
C GLY A 31 -3.14 11.42 -0.44
N ALA A 32 -3.31 12.10 0.69
CA ALA A 32 -2.33 12.07 1.80
C ALA A 32 -2.22 10.66 2.42
N VAL A 33 -3.36 10.01 2.69
CA VAL A 33 -3.42 8.64 3.23
C VAL A 33 -2.82 7.64 2.24
N GLY A 34 -3.15 7.73 0.96
CA GLY A 34 -2.64 6.86 -0.09
C GLY A 34 -1.12 6.96 -0.27
N LYS A 35 -0.55 8.17 -0.16
CA LYS A 35 0.92 8.36 -0.15
C LYS A 35 1.56 7.66 1.05
N GLY A 36 1.01 7.82 2.25
CA GLY A 36 1.52 7.15 3.46
C GLY A 36 1.50 5.62 3.34
N ILE A 37 0.40 5.06 2.84
CA ILE A 37 0.26 3.61 2.61
C ILE A 37 1.26 3.10 1.56
N ARG A 38 1.47 3.87 0.49
CA ARG A 38 2.42 3.52 -0.57
C ARG A 38 3.87 3.51 -0.06
N GLU A 39 4.27 4.51 0.71
CA GLU A 39 5.60 4.56 1.31
C GLU A 39 5.76 3.42 2.33
N PHE A 40 4.76 3.18 3.18
CA PHE A 40 4.79 2.08 4.15
C PHE A 40 4.97 0.72 3.48
N ARG A 41 4.24 0.47 2.38
CA ARG A 41 4.34 -0.78 1.62
C ARG A 41 5.70 -0.92 0.93
N LYS A 42 6.27 0.18 0.43
CA LYS A 42 7.60 0.20 -0.20
C LYS A 42 8.69 -0.12 0.81
N GLU A 43 8.72 0.55 1.95
CA GLU A 43 9.70 0.29 3.02
C GLU A 43 9.57 -1.15 3.56
N SER A 44 8.33 -1.64 3.72
CA SER A 44 8.06 -3.01 4.17
C SER A 44 8.57 -4.05 3.16
N SER A 45 8.26 -3.88 1.87
CA SER A 45 8.76 -4.77 0.81
C SER A 45 10.29 -4.68 0.62
N THR A 46 10.89 -3.51 0.82
CA THR A 46 12.35 -3.35 0.82
C THR A 46 12.99 -4.04 2.03
N ALA A 47 12.39 -3.98 3.21
CA ALA A 47 12.86 -4.70 4.39
C ALA A 47 12.81 -6.23 4.19
N GLU A 48 11.73 -6.75 3.61
CA GLU A 48 11.61 -8.17 3.25
C GLU A 48 12.65 -8.60 2.21
N GLN A 49 12.90 -7.77 1.18
CA GLN A 49 13.86 -8.09 0.13
C GLN A 49 15.32 -8.06 0.61
N ASN A 50 15.66 -7.16 1.55
CA ASN A 50 16.99 -7.10 2.15
C ASN A 50 17.26 -8.23 3.15
N ALA A 51 16.21 -8.74 3.83
CA ALA A 51 16.32 -9.93 4.67
C ALA A 51 16.63 -11.20 3.84
N ASN A 52 16.08 -11.29 2.62
CA ASN A 52 16.31 -12.42 1.73
C ASN A 52 17.71 -12.37 1.08
N LYS A 53 18.19 -11.18 0.68
CA LYS A 53 19.49 -11.03 -0.01
C LYS A 53 20.74 -11.22 0.87
N LYS A 54 20.59 -11.30 2.19
CA LYS A 54 21.70 -11.61 3.13
C LYS A 54 21.97 -13.11 3.31
N ALA A 55 21.18 -13.99 2.71
CA ALA A 55 21.37 -15.44 2.79
C ALA A 55 22.25 -16.04 1.67
N ASP A 56 22.50 -15.30 0.57
CA ASP A 56 23.19 -15.80 -0.64
C ASP A 56 24.58 -15.17 -0.86
N THR A 57 25.37 -14.92 0.19
CA THR A 57 26.80 -14.53 0.04
C THR A 57 27.69 -15.25 1.05
N SER A 58 27.45 -16.55 1.23
CA SER A 58 28.36 -17.45 1.95
C SER A 58 28.49 -18.78 1.22
N THR A 59 28.69 -18.78 -0.10
CA THR A 59 29.24 -19.96 -0.82
C THR A 59 29.86 -19.48 -2.12
N ASP A 60 31.13 -19.06 -2.09
CA ASP A 60 32.10 -19.44 -3.12
C ASP A 60 33.55 -19.25 -2.60
N GLN A 61 34.10 -20.38 -2.12
CA GLN A 61 35.44 -20.93 -2.37
C GLN A 61 36.69 -20.05 -2.15
N PRO A 62 37.64 -20.54 -1.33
CA PRO A 62 38.97 -20.74 -1.87
C PRO A 62 39.58 -22.07 -1.37
N ALA A 63 39.69 -23.04 -2.27
CA ALA A 63 40.63 -24.14 -2.14
C ALA A 63 41.02 -24.59 -3.55
N ALA A 64 41.74 -23.71 -4.25
CA ALA A 64 42.84 -24.20 -5.07
C ALA A 64 43.97 -24.60 -4.11
N GLU A 65 44.76 -25.59 -4.53
CA GLU A 65 46.09 -25.96 -3.99
C GLU A 65 46.14 -27.12 -2.97
N SER A 66 46.13 -28.36 -3.49
CA SER A 66 47.24 -29.34 -3.41
C SER A 66 46.79 -30.74 -3.84
#